data_AF-A0A8H7KAN6-F1
#
_entry.id   AF-A0A8H7KAN6-F1
#
_cell.length_a   1.000
_cell.length_b   1.000
_cell.length_c   1.000
_cell.angle_alpha   90.00
_cell.angle_beta   90.00
_cell.angle_gamma   90.00
#
_symmetry.space_group_name_H-M   'P 1'
#
loop_
_entity.id
_entity.type
_entity.pdbx_description
1 polymer ?
#
loop_
_entity_poly.entity_id
_entity_poly.type
_entity_poly.pdbx_seq_one_letter_code
_entity_poly.pdbx_strand_id
1 'polypeptide(L)'
;MSPDWYQHFTEHGYAVIPSAISKEKAEKYQHSAFEWLKSFDNPELDLTNPSTWTPSNLPFVSEINTFNHYGVVHEDFMWDIRLEPGIIDVFARIWGTDELLVSFDALNITLPRRPGHVPRKKWPHVDQSPFREGLQCVQGIVNLSRAGPDDGGLTIYPGTHKVTEEFFQSQTDRASWERKDWYRYSEEQLLGLKGRASRSIK
;
A
#
# COMPACT_ATOMS: atom_id res chain seq x y z
N MET A 1 -18.67 -14.05 -17.09
CA MET A 1 -17.33 -14.14 -16.49
C MET A 1 -16.88 -12.71 -16.24
N SER A 2 -16.44 -12.36 -15.03
CA SER A 2 -15.88 -11.03 -14.79
C SER A 2 -14.80 -10.76 -15.84
N PRO A 3 -14.72 -9.56 -16.44
CA PRO A 3 -13.49 -9.15 -17.12
C PRO A 3 -12.35 -9.49 -16.16
N ASP A 4 -11.41 -10.25 -16.67
CA ASP A 4 -10.35 -10.84 -15.86
C ASP A 4 -9.58 -9.73 -15.15
N TRP A 5 -9.56 -9.72 -13.82
CA TRP A 5 -8.84 -8.68 -13.04
C TRP A 5 -7.38 -8.57 -13.51
N TYR A 6 -6.81 -9.67 -14.03
CA TYR A 6 -5.48 -9.73 -14.58
C TYR A 6 -5.34 -8.95 -15.91
N GLN A 7 -6.36 -8.99 -16.77
CA GLN A 7 -6.40 -8.17 -17.99
C GLN A 7 -6.48 -6.68 -17.63
N HIS A 8 -7.33 -6.33 -16.65
CA HIS A 8 -7.43 -4.96 -16.16
C HIS A 8 -6.11 -4.49 -15.54
N PHE A 9 -5.46 -5.33 -14.73
CA PHE A 9 -4.14 -5.08 -14.16
C PHE A 9 -3.09 -4.81 -15.25
N THR A 10 -3.02 -5.67 -16.26
CA THR A 10 -2.06 -5.51 -17.37
C THR A 10 -2.32 -4.21 -18.14
N GLU A 11 -3.59 -3.88 -18.38
CA GLU A 11 -3.97 -2.71 -19.17
C GLU A 11 -3.78 -1.39 -18.41
N HIS A 12 -4.11 -1.36 -17.12
CA HIS A 12 -4.20 -0.12 -16.33
C HIS A 12 -3.16 0.01 -15.22
N GLY A 13 -2.39 -1.04 -14.92
CA GLY A 13 -1.35 -1.06 -13.89
C GLY A 13 -1.88 -1.26 -12.47
N TYR A 14 -3.16 -1.58 -12.32
CA TYR A 14 -3.78 -1.87 -11.02
C TYR A 14 -5.01 -2.76 -11.19
N ALA A 15 -5.40 -3.45 -10.12
CA ALA A 15 -6.66 -4.17 -10.03
C ALA A 15 -7.20 -4.15 -8.59
N VAL A 16 -8.51 -4.24 -8.47
CA VAL A 16 -9.19 -4.47 -7.18
C VAL A 16 -9.73 -5.90 -7.21
N ILE A 17 -9.28 -6.71 -6.26
CA ILE A 17 -9.69 -8.11 -6.14
C ILE A 17 -10.74 -8.21 -5.02
N PRO A 18 -12.05 -8.24 -5.35
CA PRO A 18 -13.08 -8.35 -4.34
C PRO A 18 -12.99 -9.71 -3.67
N SER A 19 -13.17 -9.74 -2.35
CA SER A 19 -13.24 -10.97 -1.57
C SER A 19 -11.99 -11.87 -1.68
N ALA A 20 -10.81 -11.28 -1.92
CA ALA A 20 -9.53 -12.00 -1.83
C ALA A 20 -9.33 -12.65 -0.45
N ILE A 21 -9.91 -12.04 0.57
CA ILE A 21 -10.17 -12.65 1.88
C ILE A 21 -11.66 -12.51 2.19
N SER A 22 -12.21 -13.46 2.95
CA SER A 22 -13.61 -13.36 3.39
C SER A 22 -13.81 -12.19 4.34
N LYS A 23 -15.02 -11.65 4.38
CA LYS A 23 -15.37 -10.54 5.30
C LYS A 23 -15.12 -10.92 6.76
N GLU A 24 -15.48 -12.13 7.17
CA GLU A 24 -15.29 -12.63 8.53
C GLU A 24 -13.80 -12.68 8.91
N LYS A 25 -12.96 -13.18 8.01
CA LYS A 25 -11.51 -13.18 8.23
C LYS A 25 -10.94 -11.77 8.31
N ALA A 26 -11.39 -10.86 7.42
CA ALA A 26 -10.97 -9.46 7.46
C ALA A 26 -11.30 -8.80 8.82
N GLU A 27 -12.51 -9.02 9.34
CA GLU A 27 -12.94 -8.53 10.66
C GLU A 27 -12.11 -9.16 11.79
N LYS A 28 -11.81 -10.46 11.72
CA LYS A 28 -10.92 -11.14 12.68
C LYS A 28 -9.52 -10.53 12.68
N TYR A 29 -8.90 -10.35 11.52
CA TYR A 29 -7.55 -9.77 11.43
C TYR A 29 -7.52 -8.31 11.87
N GLN A 30 -8.57 -7.54 11.57
CA GLN A 30 -8.72 -6.18 12.06
C GLN A 30 -8.75 -6.16 13.59
N HIS A 31 -9.50 -7.07 14.21
CA HIS A 31 -9.55 -7.19 15.66
C HIS A 31 -8.16 -7.52 16.23
N SER A 32 -7.43 -8.49 15.64
CA SER A 32 -6.07 -8.81 16.04
C SER A 32 -5.11 -7.60 15.94
N ALA A 33 -5.24 -6.79 14.89
CA ALA A 33 -4.44 -5.57 14.73
C ALA A 33 -4.72 -4.55 15.85
N PHE A 34 -5.99 -4.41 16.28
CA PHE A 34 -6.35 -3.54 17.39
C PHE A 34 -5.94 -4.10 18.76
N GLU A 35 -6.02 -5.42 18.96
CA GLU A 35 -5.48 -6.06 20.17
C GLU A 35 -3.97 -5.88 20.26
N TRP A 36 -3.24 -6.05 19.15
CA TRP A 36 -1.80 -5.76 19.10
C TRP A 36 -1.52 -4.30 19.46
N LEU A 37 -2.26 -3.34 18.91
CA LEU A 37 -2.08 -1.92 19.20
C LEU A 37 -2.30 -1.59 20.69
N LYS A 38 -3.20 -2.30 21.37
CA LYS A 38 -3.50 -2.17 22.80
C LYS A 38 -2.62 -3.04 23.71
N SER A 39 -1.76 -3.89 23.15
CA SER A 39 -0.95 -4.85 23.94
C SER A 39 0.19 -4.21 24.72
N PHE A 40 0.51 -2.94 24.43
CA PHE A 40 1.55 -2.17 25.09
C PHE A 40 1.09 -1.69 26.47
N ASP A 41 2.02 -1.44 27.38
CA ASP A 41 1.75 -0.89 28.72
C ASP A 41 1.38 0.60 28.64
N ASN A 42 0.19 0.86 28.10
CA ASN A 42 -0.38 2.18 27.94
C ASN A 42 -1.91 2.12 28.16
N PRO A 43 -2.36 2.17 29.42
CA PRO A 43 -3.77 2.04 29.76
C PRO A 43 -4.63 3.23 29.30
N GLU A 44 -4.02 4.34 28.88
CA GLU A 44 -4.74 5.54 28.44
C GLU A 44 -5.24 5.45 26.99
N LEU A 45 -4.74 4.50 26.18
CA LEU A 45 -5.21 4.33 24.80
C LEU A 45 -6.61 3.71 24.77
N ASP A 46 -7.60 4.52 24.38
CA ASP A 46 -8.97 4.08 24.16
C ASP A 46 -9.35 4.28 22.68
N LEU A 47 -9.47 3.17 21.95
CA LEU A 47 -9.85 3.17 20.53
C LEU A 47 -11.29 3.64 20.26
N THR A 48 -12.09 3.89 21.30
CA THR A 48 -13.42 4.50 21.18
C THR A 48 -13.41 6.01 21.48
N ASN A 49 -12.31 6.53 22.03
CA ASN A 49 -12.14 7.94 22.38
C ASN A 49 -10.97 8.58 21.61
N PRO A 50 -11.25 9.31 20.51
CA PRO A 50 -10.22 9.94 19.68
C PRO A 50 -9.28 10.92 20.41
N SER A 51 -9.71 11.48 21.54
CA SER A 51 -8.87 12.37 22.33
C SER A 51 -7.64 11.67 22.93
N THR A 52 -7.68 10.33 23.05
CA THR A 52 -6.58 9.52 23.55
C THR A 52 -5.58 9.10 22.48
N TRP A 53 -5.85 9.34 21.20
CA TRP A 53 -5.01 8.91 20.07
C TRP A 53 -3.82 9.85 19.85
N THR A 54 -3.07 10.13 20.92
CA THR A 54 -1.92 11.00 20.92
C THR A 54 -0.64 10.20 20.61
N PRO A 55 0.43 10.85 20.12
CA PRO A 55 1.71 10.17 19.91
C PRO A 55 2.30 9.54 21.19
N SER A 56 2.02 10.09 22.37
CA SER A 56 2.45 9.52 23.65
C SER A 56 1.72 8.22 23.98
N ASN A 57 0.53 8.04 23.42
CA ASN A 57 -0.36 6.92 23.72
C ASN A 57 -0.36 5.87 22.60
N LEU A 58 0.64 5.89 21.72
CA LEU A 58 0.79 4.94 20.62
C LEU A 58 2.22 4.41 20.59
N PRO A 59 2.45 3.14 20.19
CA PRO A 59 3.79 2.70 19.85
C PRO A 59 4.32 3.51 18.67
N PHE A 60 5.63 3.45 18.44
CA PHE A 60 6.25 4.19 17.34
C PHE A 60 5.55 3.90 15.99
N VAL A 61 5.09 4.98 15.35
CA VAL A 61 4.52 4.97 14.01
C VAL A 61 5.52 5.64 13.08
N SER A 62 5.78 5.02 11.93
CA SER A 62 6.66 5.60 10.92
C SER A 62 6.12 6.93 10.37
N GLU A 63 7.01 7.67 9.70
CA GLU A 63 6.64 8.87 8.96
C GLU A 63 5.64 8.60 7.84
N ILE A 64 5.29 7.36 7.50
CA ILE A 64 4.31 6.99 6.45
C ILE A 64 3.05 6.34 7.01
N ASN A 65 2.82 6.46 8.32
CA ASN A 65 1.68 5.91 9.06
C ASN A 65 1.64 4.39 9.07
N THR A 66 2.80 3.75 9.13
CA THR A 66 2.93 2.30 9.19
C THR A 66 3.64 1.86 10.46
N PHE A 67 3.30 0.66 10.93
CA PHE A 67 3.95 -0.07 12.00
C PHE A 67 4.76 -1.20 11.38
N ASN A 68 6.06 -1.15 11.57
CA ASN A 68 7.03 -2.15 11.13
C ASN A 68 8.02 -2.53 12.24
N HIS A 69 7.79 -2.01 13.45
CA HIS A 69 8.59 -2.25 14.65
C HIS A 69 7.87 -3.21 15.60
N TYR A 70 8.54 -3.56 16.71
CA TYR A 70 7.99 -4.40 17.78
C TYR A 70 7.50 -5.78 17.31
N GLY A 71 8.08 -6.31 16.24
CA GLY A 71 7.75 -7.64 15.72
C GLY A 71 6.40 -7.73 15.01
N VAL A 72 5.64 -6.63 14.86
CA VAL A 72 4.27 -6.67 14.32
C VAL A 72 4.16 -7.38 12.96
N VAL A 73 5.17 -7.22 12.12
CA VAL A 73 5.21 -7.81 10.78
C VAL A 73 5.29 -9.35 10.83
N HIS A 74 5.59 -9.92 11.99
CA HIS A 74 5.70 -11.36 12.24
C HIS A 74 4.61 -11.89 13.19
N GLU A 75 3.63 -11.08 13.57
CA GLU A 75 2.46 -11.53 14.33
C GLU A 75 1.64 -12.56 13.54
N ASP A 76 0.98 -13.47 14.24
CA ASP A 76 0.22 -14.59 13.64
C ASP A 76 -0.78 -14.10 12.59
N PHE A 77 -1.52 -13.02 12.87
CA PHE A 77 -2.51 -12.50 11.93
C PHE A 77 -1.89 -11.93 10.65
N MET A 78 -0.65 -11.40 10.70
CA MET A 78 0.05 -10.91 9.51
C MET A 78 0.55 -12.09 8.66
N TRP A 79 0.95 -13.20 9.30
CA TRP A 79 1.27 -14.45 8.58
C TRP A 79 0.03 -15.10 7.98
N ASP A 80 -1.06 -15.19 8.74
CA ASP A 80 -2.33 -15.72 8.25
C ASP A 80 -2.79 -15.00 6.99
N ILE A 81 -2.76 -13.65 6.96
CA ILE A 81 -3.12 -12.86 5.77
C ILE A 81 -2.25 -13.22 4.56
N ARG A 82 -0.94 -13.39 4.75
CA ARG A 82 -0.01 -13.73 3.65
C ARG A 82 -0.23 -15.13 3.12
N LEU A 83 -0.78 -16.01 3.95
CA LEU A 83 -1.09 -17.41 3.61
C LEU A 83 -2.52 -17.60 3.10
N GLU A 84 -3.34 -16.54 3.00
CA GLU A 84 -4.68 -16.64 2.45
C GLU A 84 -4.62 -17.09 0.97
N PRO A 85 -5.37 -18.14 0.58
CA PRO A 85 -5.33 -18.64 -0.79
C PRO A 85 -5.64 -17.58 -1.84
N GLY A 86 -6.63 -16.71 -1.58
CA GLY A 86 -6.98 -15.63 -2.50
C GLY A 86 -5.90 -14.55 -2.66
N ILE A 87 -4.92 -14.48 -1.76
CA ILE A 87 -3.74 -13.61 -1.88
C ILE A 87 -2.64 -14.34 -2.67
N ILE A 88 -2.35 -15.60 -2.31
CA ILE A 88 -1.36 -16.44 -3.00
C ILE A 88 -1.73 -16.58 -4.48
N ASP A 89 -2.98 -16.90 -4.80
CA ASP A 89 -3.47 -17.10 -6.17
C ASP A 89 -3.29 -15.85 -7.04
N VAL A 90 -3.47 -14.66 -6.45
CA VAL A 90 -3.27 -13.39 -7.16
C VAL A 90 -1.81 -13.21 -7.56
N PHE A 91 -0.88 -13.40 -6.61
CA PHE A 91 0.55 -13.24 -6.90
C PHE A 91 1.10 -14.37 -7.78
N ALA A 92 0.64 -15.61 -7.58
CA ALA A 92 1.04 -16.75 -8.40
C ALA A 92 0.68 -16.51 -9.86
N ARG A 93 -0.50 -15.94 -10.10
CA ARG A 93 -0.96 -15.57 -11.44
C ARG A 93 -0.16 -14.42 -12.05
N ILE A 94 0.20 -13.40 -11.25
CA ILE A 94 1.01 -12.27 -11.73
C ILE A 94 2.41 -12.74 -12.16
N TRP A 95 3.01 -13.63 -11.37
CA TRP A 95 4.38 -14.10 -11.62
C TRP A 95 4.45 -15.36 -12.49
N GLY A 96 3.33 -16.03 -12.74
CA GLY A 96 3.26 -17.25 -13.54
C GLY A 96 3.90 -18.46 -12.86
N THR A 97 3.95 -18.50 -11.53
CA THR A 97 4.53 -19.59 -10.74
C THR A 97 3.89 -19.69 -9.36
N ASP A 98 3.76 -20.92 -8.84
CA ASP A 98 3.31 -21.19 -7.47
C ASP A 98 4.49 -21.23 -6.47
N GLU A 99 5.73 -21.19 -6.96
CA GLU A 99 6.96 -21.16 -6.15
C GLU A 99 7.26 -19.74 -5.66
N LEU A 100 6.37 -19.18 -4.84
CA LEU A 100 6.46 -17.82 -4.34
C LEU A 100 7.29 -17.71 -3.06
N LEU A 101 8.09 -16.64 -2.99
CA LEU A 101 8.64 -16.15 -1.74
C LEU A 101 7.76 -15.02 -1.20
N VAL A 102 7.76 -14.87 0.11
CA VAL A 102 6.96 -13.86 0.80
C VAL A 102 7.85 -12.69 1.25
N SER A 103 7.43 -11.48 0.93
CA SER A 103 8.04 -10.25 1.47
C SER A 103 7.37 -9.87 2.80
N PHE A 104 8.16 -9.31 3.71
CA PHE A 104 7.65 -8.76 4.97
C PHE A 104 7.52 -7.25 4.85
N ASP A 105 6.29 -6.80 4.99
CA ASP A 105 5.95 -5.38 4.97
C ASP A 105 5.13 -5.02 6.22
N ALA A 106 4.71 -3.76 6.28
CA ALA A 106 4.18 -3.11 7.45
C ALA A 106 2.66 -3.26 7.64
N LEU A 107 2.22 -3.02 8.86
CA LEU A 107 0.81 -2.84 9.22
C LEU A 107 0.44 -1.35 9.14
N ASN A 108 -0.75 -1.02 8.65
CA ASN A 108 -1.31 0.34 8.74
C ASN A 108 -2.57 0.32 9.61
N ILE A 109 -2.55 1.06 10.72
CA ILE A 109 -3.76 1.39 11.49
C ILE A 109 -3.93 2.91 11.43
N THR A 110 -4.90 3.36 10.64
CA THR A 110 -5.22 4.78 10.52
C THR A 110 -6.25 5.16 11.59
N LEU A 111 -5.84 6.03 12.51
CA LEU A 111 -6.69 6.67 13.51
C LEU A 111 -7.07 8.09 13.04
N PRO A 112 -8.24 8.27 12.38
CA PRO A 112 -8.59 9.54 11.74
C PRO A 112 -8.92 10.63 12.76
N ARG A 113 -8.74 11.91 12.39
CA ARG A 113 -9.16 13.05 13.24
C ARG A 113 -8.55 13.08 14.65
N ARG A 114 -7.41 12.43 14.86
CA ARG A 114 -6.66 12.51 16.12
C ARG A 114 -6.26 13.97 16.45
N PRO A 115 -6.15 14.35 17.73
CA PRO A 115 -5.64 15.66 18.12
C PRO A 115 -4.31 15.99 17.43
N GLY A 116 -4.20 17.18 16.84
CA GLY A 116 -3.01 17.61 16.11
C GLY A 116 -2.77 16.89 14.77
N HIS A 117 -3.76 16.16 14.23
CA HIS A 117 -3.65 15.54 12.91
C HIS A 117 -3.41 16.60 11.82
N VAL A 118 -2.27 16.50 11.13
CA VAL A 118 -1.97 17.28 9.94
C VAL A 118 -2.19 16.39 8.71
N PRO A 119 -3.12 16.72 7.80
CA PRO A 119 -3.30 15.97 6.57
C PRO A 119 -2.01 15.89 5.76
N ARG A 120 -1.70 14.70 5.24
CA ARG A 120 -0.50 14.49 4.43
C ARG A 120 -0.67 15.11 3.05
N LYS A 121 0.40 15.74 2.56
CA LYS A 121 0.50 16.13 1.15
C LYS A 121 0.65 14.88 0.29
N LYS A 122 0.09 14.93 -0.92
CA LYS A 122 0.31 13.89 -1.93
C LYS A 122 1.79 13.82 -2.29
N TRP A 123 2.25 12.61 -2.55
CA TRP A 123 3.65 12.30 -2.82
C TRP A 123 3.71 11.23 -3.93
N PRO A 124 3.40 11.60 -5.17
CA PRO A 124 3.39 10.64 -6.28
C PRO A 124 4.79 10.04 -6.45
N HIS A 125 4.87 8.72 -6.45
CA HIS A 125 6.11 7.97 -6.62
C HIS A 125 5.83 6.64 -7.33
N VAL A 126 6.90 5.98 -7.74
CA VAL A 126 6.93 4.57 -8.14
C VAL A 126 7.93 3.83 -7.25
N ASP A 127 7.58 2.64 -6.81
CA ASP A 127 8.44 1.78 -5.95
C ASP A 127 9.30 0.82 -6.79
N GLN A 128 9.93 1.38 -7.82
CA GLN A 128 10.87 0.70 -8.70
C GLN A 128 11.98 1.68 -9.08
N SER A 129 13.23 1.21 -9.02
CA SER A 129 14.39 2.01 -9.39
C SER A 129 14.32 2.41 -10.88
N PRO A 130 14.78 3.61 -11.27
CA PRO A 130 14.90 3.96 -12.69
C PRO A 130 15.89 3.08 -13.47
N PHE A 131 16.72 2.28 -12.78
CA PHE A 131 17.59 1.27 -13.41
C PHE A 131 16.87 -0.04 -13.77
N ARG A 132 15.60 -0.21 -13.41
CA ARG A 132 14.84 -1.44 -13.60
C ARG A 132 13.82 -1.28 -14.72
N GLU A 133 13.87 -2.19 -15.69
CA GLU A 133 13.00 -2.22 -16.86
C GLU A 133 11.92 -3.31 -16.74
N GLY A 134 10.75 -3.04 -17.33
CA GLY A 134 9.60 -3.94 -17.24
C GLY A 134 9.01 -4.12 -15.84
N LEU A 135 8.22 -5.19 -15.66
CA LEU A 135 7.55 -5.52 -14.41
C LEU A 135 8.52 -6.17 -13.42
N GLN A 136 9.03 -5.40 -12.47
CA GLN A 136 9.94 -5.92 -11.42
C GLN A 136 9.33 -5.87 -10.02
N CYS A 137 8.27 -5.06 -9.83
CA CYS A 137 7.63 -4.85 -8.53
C CYS A 137 6.11 -4.77 -8.70
N VAL A 138 5.38 -5.52 -7.87
CA VAL A 138 3.94 -5.37 -7.68
C VAL A 138 3.66 -5.30 -6.19
N GLN A 139 3.07 -4.20 -5.75
CA GLN A 139 2.63 -4.02 -4.37
C GLN A 139 1.17 -4.40 -4.21
N GLY A 140 0.79 -4.81 -3.00
CA GLY A 140 -0.58 -5.13 -2.64
C GLY A 140 -0.96 -4.51 -1.29
N ILE A 141 -2.22 -4.09 -1.16
CA ILE A 141 -2.80 -3.65 0.12
C ILE A 141 -4.02 -4.52 0.39
N VAL A 142 -4.02 -5.21 1.52
CA VAL A 142 -5.19 -5.95 2.02
C VAL A 142 -5.99 -5.03 2.93
N ASN A 143 -7.16 -4.60 2.46
CA ASN A 143 -8.05 -3.77 3.26
C ASN A 143 -8.83 -4.61 4.26
N LEU A 144 -8.54 -4.41 5.56
CA LEU A 144 -9.29 -5.03 6.66
C LEU A 144 -10.55 -4.24 7.06
N SER A 145 -10.65 -2.99 6.60
CA SER A 145 -11.76 -2.08 6.83
C SER A 145 -12.41 -1.68 5.50
N ARG A 146 -13.66 -1.23 5.54
CA ARG A 146 -14.24 -0.50 4.39
C ARG A 146 -13.49 0.81 4.21
N ALA A 147 -13.12 1.12 2.96
CA ALA A 147 -12.55 2.39 2.56
C ALA A 147 -13.55 3.13 1.66
N GLY A 148 -14.00 4.30 2.11
CA GLY A 148 -14.93 5.17 1.41
C GLY A 148 -14.24 6.31 0.65
N PRO A 149 -15.02 7.12 -0.11
CA PRO A 149 -14.50 8.23 -0.91
C PRO A 149 -13.81 9.32 -0.06
N ASP A 150 -14.19 9.47 1.21
CA ASP A 150 -13.65 10.49 2.12
C ASP A 150 -12.52 9.99 3.03
N ASP A 151 -12.21 8.69 3.00
CA ASP A 151 -11.18 8.10 3.85
C ASP A 151 -9.75 8.32 3.33
N GLY A 152 -8.74 8.08 4.16
CA GLY A 152 -7.38 7.90 3.64
C GLY A 152 -7.29 6.66 2.75
N GLY A 153 -6.32 6.61 1.84
CA GLY A 153 -6.13 5.43 1.00
C GLY A 153 -5.10 5.62 -0.11
N LEU A 154 -5.01 4.61 -0.96
CA LEU A 154 -4.16 4.62 -2.14
C LEU A 154 -4.79 5.50 -3.23
N THR A 155 -3.95 6.22 -3.97
CA THR A 155 -4.37 6.94 -5.19
C THR A 155 -3.40 6.55 -6.29
N ILE A 156 -3.93 6.13 -7.44
CA ILE A 156 -3.14 5.59 -8.56
C ILE A 156 -3.37 6.47 -9.78
N TYR A 157 -2.39 6.51 -10.68
CA TYR A 157 -2.50 7.08 -12.01
C TYR A 157 -2.56 5.95 -13.05
N PRO A 158 -3.74 5.51 -13.50
CA PRO A 158 -3.84 4.36 -14.38
C PRO A 158 -3.08 4.55 -15.69
N GLY A 159 -2.33 3.51 -16.09
CA GLY A 159 -1.53 3.49 -17.31
C GLY A 159 -0.11 4.07 -17.17
N THR A 160 0.27 4.64 -16.02
CA THR A 160 1.63 5.20 -15.87
C THR A 160 2.73 4.13 -15.92
N HIS A 161 2.42 2.87 -15.60
CA HIS A 161 3.36 1.75 -15.71
C HIS A 161 3.84 1.53 -17.15
N LYS A 162 3.04 1.90 -18.16
CA LYS A 162 3.40 1.78 -19.59
C LYS A 162 4.36 2.86 -20.08
N VAL A 163 4.47 3.99 -19.37
CA VAL A 163 5.25 5.17 -19.81
C VAL A 163 6.36 5.56 -18.85
N THR A 164 6.45 4.91 -17.69
CA THR A 164 7.46 5.23 -16.65
C THR A 164 8.89 5.01 -17.14
N GLU A 165 9.13 3.94 -17.89
CA GLU A 165 10.45 3.63 -18.44
C GLU A 165 10.89 4.67 -19.49
N GLU A 166 10.03 4.99 -20.47
CA GLU A 166 10.28 6.05 -21.46
C GLU A 166 10.50 7.40 -20.76
N PHE A 167 9.74 7.69 -19.70
CA PHE A 167 9.91 8.90 -18.90
C PHE A 167 11.31 8.95 -18.28
N PHE A 168 11.81 7.88 -17.67
CA PHE A 168 13.17 7.87 -17.13
C PHE A 168 14.21 8.10 -18.22
N GLN A 169 14.09 7.42 -19.36
CA GLN A 169 15.05 7.53 -20.46
C GLN A 169 15.08 8.93 -21.10
N SER A 170 13.93 9.60 -21.22
CA SER A 170 13.80 10.84 -21.99
C SER A 170 13.68 12.13 -21.17
N GLN A 171 13.24 12.05 -19.91
CA GLN A 171 12.93 13.21 -19.07
C GLN A 171 13.78 13.29 -17.80
N THR A 172 14.73 12.37 -17.60
CA THR A 172 15.62 12.39 -16.44
C THR A 172 17.08 12.19 -16.89
N ASP A 173 18.02 12.65 -16.06
CA ASP A 173 19.43 12.39 -16.28
C ASP A 173 19.83 11.09 -15.59
N ARG A 174 20.32 10.12 -16.36
CA ARG A 174 20.81 8.83 -15.85
C ARG A 174 21.92 8.98 -14.81
N ALA A 175 22.72 10.05 -14.87
CA ALA A 175 23.74 10.32 -13.85
C ALA A 175 23.14 10.67 -12.48
N SER A 176 21.87 11.10 -12.43
CA SER A 176 21.16 11.43 -11.19
C SER A 176 20.44 10.23 -10.55
N TRP A 177 20.42 9.07 -11.20
CA TRP A 177 19.65 7.92 -10.74
C TRP A 177 20.25 7.25 -9.50
N GLU A 178 19.37 6.90 -8.56
CA GLU A 178 19.71 6.11 -7.39
C GLU A 178 19.28 4.64 -7.57
N ARG A 179 20.04 3.71 -6.97
CA ARG A 179 19.69 2.27 -6.95
C ARG A 179 18.59 1.91 -5.94
N LYS A 180 17.93 2.90 -5.36
CA LYS A 180 16.77 2.66 -4.48
C LYS A 180 15.60 2.25 -5.35
N ASP A 181 14.82 1.27 -4.89
CA ASP A 181 13.56 0.86 -5.53
C ASP A 181 12.45 1.88 -5.24
N TRP A 182 12.71 3.14 -5.57
CA TRP A 182 11.84 4.27 -5.33
C TRP A 182 12.25 5.47 -6.20
N TYR A 183 11.26 6.15 -6.78
CA TYR A 183 11.43 7.43 -7.45
C TYR A 183 10.21 8.32 -7.22
N ARG A 184 10.43 9.54 -6.72
CA ARG A 184 9.36 10.55 -6.50
C ARG A 184 9.26 11.50 -7.67
N TYR A 185 8.05 11.66 -8.21
CA TYR A 185 7.76 12.62 -9.25
C TYR A 185 7.59 14.03 -8.68
N SER A 186 8.17 15.03 -9.34
CA SER A 186 7.79 16.42 -9.12
C SER A 186 6.38 16.69 -9.68
N GLU A 187 5.76 17.81 -9.29
CA GLU A 187 4.45 18.19 -9.84
C GLU A 187 4.50 18.40 -11.37
N GLU A 188 5.59 18.98 -11.87
CA GLU A 188 5.83 19.18 -13.30
C GLU A 188 5.97 17.85 -14.05
N GLN A 189 6.78 16.93 -13.53
CA GLN A 189 6.95 15.59 -14.11
C GLN A 189 5.62 14.83 -14.15
N LEU A 190 4.82 14.94 -13.09
CA LEU A 190 3.50 14.33 -13.03
C LEU A 190 2.52 14.95 -14.03
N LEU A 191 2.58 16.25 -14.29
CA LEU A 191 1.77 16.91 -15.33
C LEU A 191 2.15 16.41 -16.74
N GLY A 192 3.45 16.24 -17.01
CA GLY A 192 3.93 15.64 -18.25
C GLY A 192 3.45 14.20 -18.44
N LEU A 193 3.43 13.40 -17.36
CA LEU A 193 2.89 12.03 -17.36
C LEU A 193 1.37 12.00 -17.57
N LYS A 194 0.62 12.93 -16.95
CA LYS A 194 -0.84 13.04 -17.10
C LYS A 194 -1.31 13.36 -18.51
N GLY A 195 -0.46 13.96 -19.35
CA GLY A 195 -0.76 14.13 -20.78
C GLY A 195 -0.83 12.81 -21.55
N ARG A 196 -0.26 11.74 -20.97
CA ARG A 196 -0.13 10.40 -21.55
C ARG A 196 -0.80 9.29 -20.72
N ALA A 197 -1.35 9.62 -19.55
CA ALA A 197 -1.97 8.71 -18.59
C ALA A 197 -3.35 9.21 -18.14
N SER A 198 -4.18 8.31 -17.59
CA SER A 198 -5.52 8.68 -17.12
C SER A 198 -5.47 9.58 -15.88
N ARG A 199 -6.58 10.28 -15.59
CA ARG A 199 -6.74 11.02 -14.32
C ARG A 199 -6.51 10.08 -13.14
N SER A 200 -5.99 10.62 -12.03
CA SER A 200 -5.84 9.84 -10.81
C SER A 200 -7.18 9.30 -10.34
N ILE A 201 -7.16 8.07 -9.88
CA ILE A 201 -8.28 7.41 -9.22
C ILE A 201 -7.91 7.07 -7.78
N LYS A 202 -8.91 6.97 -6.93
CA LYS A 202 -8.81 6.48 -5.57
C LYS A 202 -9.58 5.17 -5.47
#